data_AF-X1J5G5-F1
#
_entry.id   AF-X1J5G5-F1
#
_cell.length_a   1.000
_cell.length_b   1.000
_cell.length_c   1.000
_cell.angle_alpha   90.00
_cell.angle_beta   90.00
_cell.angle_gamma   90.00
#
_symmetry.space_group_name_H-M   'P 1'
#
loop_
_entity.id
_entity.type
_entity.pdbx_description
1 polymer ?
#
loop_
_entity_poly.entity_id
_entity_poly.type
_entity_poly.pdbx_seq_one_letter_code
_entity_poly.pdbx_strand_id
1 'polypeptide(L)'
;CLTWVLHCQQAAEKAVKAYLVFRDRPFPKTHDVAELIDRAGDFEAGFDRWRDAAGRLTQYATDARYPGLELAPSRQEYECAEQAAAGFYEFVCSLLPEDVRPDL
;
A
#
# COMPACT_ATOMS: atom_id res chain seq x y z
N CYS A 1 -6.84 1.98 -16.81
CA CYS A 1 -8.14 2.50 -16.33
C CYS A 1 -7.92 2.95 -14.88
N LEU A 2 -8.33 4.17 -14.51
CA LEU A 2 -8.00 4.82 -13.22
C LEU A 2 -8.47 4.04 -11.98
N THR A 3 -9.47 3.18 -12.13
CA THR A 3 -9.97 2.27 -11.08
C THR A 3 -8.92 1.29 -10.56
N TRP A 4 -8.00 0.83 -11.40
CA TRP A 4 -7.04 -0.22 -11.04
C TRP A 4 -5.98 0.28 -10.03
N VAL A 5 -5.54 1.53 -10.19
CA VAL A 5 -4.63 2.20 -9.24
C VAL A 5 -5.28 2.37 -7.87
N LEU A 6 -6.57 2.71 -7.83
CA LEU A 6 -7.32 2.82 -6.58
C LEU A 6 -7.40 1.47 -5.87
N HIS A 7 -7.52 0.36 -6.61
CA HIS A 7 -7.46 -0.98 -6.03
C HIS A 7 -6.07 -1.32 -5.47
N CYS A 8 -4.99 -0.98 -6.18
CA CYS A 8 -3.62 -1.17 -5.69
C CYS A 8 -3.36 -0.39 -4.40
N GLN A 9 -3.75 0.89 -4.36
CA GLN A 9 -3.60 1.72 -3.17
C GLN A 9 -4.43 1.16 -2.01
N GLN A 10 -5.69 0.78 -2.24
CA GLN A 10 -6.54 0.20 -1.21
C GLN A 10 -6.03 -1.15 -0.70
N ALA A 11 -5.46 -1.98 -1.57
CA ALA A 11 -4.84 -3.24 -1.19
C ALA A 11 -3.65 -3.00 -0.25
N ALA A 12 -2.75 -2.08 -0.61
CA ALA A 12 -1.62 -1.71 0.24
C ALA A 12 -2.08 -1.10 1.58
N GLU A 13 -3.03 -0.16 1.54
CA GLU A 13 -3.59 0.47 2.74
C GLU A 13 -4.18 -0.57 3.70
N LYS A 14 -4.96 -1.53 3.20
CA LYS A 14 -5.57 -2.58 4.02
C LYS A 14 -4.54 -3.56 4.57
N ALA A 15 -3.54 -3.93 3.77
CA ALA A 15 -2.48 -4.84 4.21
C ALA A 15 -1.70 -4.25 5.40
N VAL A 16 -1.21 -3.01 5.28
CA VAL A 16 -0.45 -2.40 6.38
C VAL A 16 -1.32 -2.16 7.62
N LYS A 17 -2.60 -1.81 7.46
CA LYS A 17 -3.55 -1.69 8.58
C LYS A 17 -3.77 -3.03 9.27
N ALA A 18 -3.88 -4.13 8.51
CA ALA A 18 -4.02 -5.46 9.08
C ALA A 18 -2.79 -5.83 9.93
N TYR A 19 -1.58 -5.52 9.46
CA TYR A 19 -0.36 -5.69 10.24
C TYR A 19 -0.33 -4.85 11.51
N LEU A 20 -0.74 -3.57 11.44
CA LEU A 20 -0.82 -2.70 12.62
C LEU A 20 -1.85 -3.22 13.65
N VAL A 21 -3.00 -3.73 13.20
CA VAL A 21 -3.98 -4.40 14.08
C VAL A 21 -3.38 -5.65 14.71
N PHE A 22 -2.67 -6.49 13.94
CA PHE A 22 -1.98 -7.67 14.45
C PHE A 22 -0.93 -7.32 15.52
N ARG A 23 -0.26 -6.17 15.39
CA ARG A 23 0.69 -5.65 16.38
C ARG A 23 0.04 -4.86 17.53
N ASP A 24 -1.29 -4.83 17.62
CA ASP A 24 -2.06 -4.03 18.59
C ASP A 24 -1.66 -2.54 18.59
N ARG A 25 -1.35 -2.00 17.41
CA ARG A 25 -0.91 -0.61 17.22
C ARG A 25 -2.08 0.24 16.70
N PRO A 26 -2.60 1.20 17.48
CA PRO A 26 -3.60 2.14 16.99
C PRO A 26 -3.01 3.07 15.92
N PHE A 27 -3.79 3.34 14.88
CA PHE A 27 -3.47 4.28 13.81
C PHE A 27 -4.63 5.26 13.58
N PRO A 28 -4.36 6.52 13.17
CA PRO A 28 -5.40 7.50 12.91
C PRO A 28 -6.23 7.10 11.68
N LYS A 29 -7.40 7.71 11.50
CA LYS A 29 -8.18 7.60 10.26
C LYS A 29 -7.47 8.36 9.14
N THR A 30 -6.46 7.72 8.56
CA THR A 30 -5.66 8.20 7.43
C THR A 30 -5.75 7.24 6.25
N HIS A 31 -5.67 7.79 5.05
CA HIS A 31 -5.50 7.06 3.79
C HIS A 31 -4.06 7.20 3.26
N ASP A 32 -3.18 7.88 4.00
CA ASP A 32 -1.77 8.01 3.67
C ASP A 32 -1.06 6.69 3.98
N VAL A 33 -0.67 5.97 2.92
CA VAL A 33 0.01 4.68 3.04
C VAL A 33 1.43 4.87 3.60
N ALA A 34 2.08 5.99 3.30
CA ALA A 34 3.42 6.28 3.83
C ALA A 34 3.37 6.48 5.35
N GLU A 35 2.38 7.22 5.86
CA GLU A 35 2.20 7.37 7.32
C GLU A 35 1.99 6.02 8.02
N LEU A 36 1.24 5.10 7.39
CA LEU A 36 0.99 3.78 7.95
C LEU A 36 2.24 2.88 7.92
N ILE A 37 3.03 2.98 6.85
CA ILE A 37 4.33 2.28 6.72
C ILE A 37 5.30 2.75 7.80
N ASP A 38 5.35 4.04 8.10
CA ASP A 38 6.25 4.60 9.12
C ASP A 38 5.95 4.01 10.50
N ARG A 39 4.66 3.93 10.85
CA ARG A 39 4.20 3.31 12.08
C ARG A 39 4.45 1.80 12.12
N ALA A 40 4.40 1.13 10.97
CA ALA A 40 4.71 -0.30 10.86
C ALA A 40 6.22 -0.56 10.97
N GLY A 41 7.03 0.38 10.47
CA GLY A 41 8.50 0.40 10.55
C GLY A 41 9.02 0.37 11.98
N ASP A 42 8.29 0.96 12.93
CA ASP A 42 8.58 0.86 14.38
C ASP A 42 8.69 -0.60 14.87
N PHE A 43 8.02 -1.55 14.18
CA PHE A 43 7.98 -2.96 14.54
C PHE A 43 8.74 -3.88 13.58
N GLU A 44 8.91 -3.44 12.33
CA GLU A 44 9.54 -4.22 11.26
C GLU A 44 10.23 -3.28 10.25
N ALA A 45 11.56 -3.22 10.29
CA ALA A 45 12.35 -2.35 9.43
C ALA A 45 12.20 -2.69 7.92
N GLY A 46 11.75 -3.90 7.58
CA GLY A 46 11.43 -4.30 6.21
C GLY A 46 10.34 -3.47 5.53
N PHE A 47 9.60 -2.64 6.27
CA PHE A 47 8.65 -1.67 5.72
C PHE A 47 9.32 -0.48 4.99
N ASP A 48 10.55 -0.11 5.36
CA ASP A 48 11.23 1.08 4.78
C ASP A 48 11.43 0.97 3.26
N ARG A 49 11.71 -0.23 2.76
CA ARG A 49 11.89 -0.48 1.30
C ARG A 49 10.63 -0.21 0.48
N TRP A 50 9.47 -0.08 1.11
CA TRP A 50 8.18 0.13 0.45
C TRP A 50 7.71 1.58 0.49
N ARG A 51 8.42 2.47 1.20
CA ARG A 51 8.04 3.88 1.37
C ARG A 51 7.84 4.60 0.03
N ASP A 52 8.78 4.44 -0.90
CA ASP A 52 8.72 5.08 -2.22
C ASP A 52 7.53 4.57 -3.05
N ALA A 53 7.26 3.26 -2.99
CA ALA A 53 6.13 2.64 -3.67
C ALA A 53 4.79 3.15 -3.10
N ALA A 54 4.67 3.25 -1.78
CA ALA A 54 3.50 3.78 -1.11
C ALA A 54 3.23 5.26 -1.43
N GLY A 55 4.29 6.06 -1.50
CA GLY A 55 4.20 7.46 -1.94
C GLY A 55 3.62 7.57 -3.35
N ARG A 56 4.15 6.78 -4.30
CA ARG A 56 3.66 6.73 -5.68
C ARG A 56 2.20 6.28 -5.78
N LEU A 57 1.83 5.20 -5.08
CA LEU A 57 0.44 4.72 -5.04
C LEU A 57 -0.53 5.77 -4.47
N THR A 58 -0.12 6.51 -3.44
CA THR A 58 -0.92 7.58 -2.82
C THR A 58 -1.09 8.76 -3.76
N GLN A 59 -0.02 9.15 -4.49
CA GLN A 59 -0.07 10.19 -5.51
C GLN A 59 -1.04 9.78 -6.63
N TYR A 60 -0.85 8.61 -7.24
CA TYR A 60 -1.70 8.14 -8.34
C TYR A 60 -3.19 8.01 -7.93
N ALA A 61 -3.48 7.59 -6.69
CA ALA A 61 -4.84 7.55 -6.17
C ALA A 61 -5.45 8.95 -5.92
N THR A 62 -4.62 9.94 -5.65
CA THR A 62 -5.03 11.35 -5.54
C THR A 62 -5.32 11.94 -6.91
N ASP A 63 -4.46 11.70 -7.88
CA ASP A 63 -4.62 12.20 -9.26
C ASP A 63 -5.83 11.56 -9.94
N ALA A 64 -6.11 10.29 -9.66
CA ALA A 64 -7.29 9.60 -10.16
C ALA A 64 -8.61 10.21 -9.68
N ARG A 65 -8.62 10.90 -8.53
CA ARG A 65 -9.80 11.59 -7.99
C ARG A 65 -10.01 12.97 -8.61
N TYR A 66 -8.98 13.57 -9.19
CA TYR A 66 -9.03 14.88 -9.84
C TYR A 66 -8.50 14.82 -11.28
N PRO A 67 -9.21 14.12 -12.19
CA PRO A 67 -8.80 14.04 -13.58
C PRO A 67 -8.82 15.43 -14.21
N GLY A 68 -7.65 15.99 -14.49
CA GLY A 68 -7.48 17.33 -15.06
C GLY A 68 -6.19 18.06 -14.67
N LEU A 69 -5.46 17.59 -13.65
CA LEU A 69 -4.22 18.21 -13.17
C LEU A 69 -2.93 17.48 -13.58
N GLU A 70 -2.97 16.18 -13.89
CA GLU A 70 -1.81 15.41 -14.39
C GLU A 70 -2.18 14.40 -15.50
N LEU A 71 -1.18 14.08 -16.33
CA LEU A 71 -1.25 13.03 -17.36
C LEU A 71 -1.47 11.66 -16.69
N ALA A 72 -2.35 10.84 -17.27
CA ALA A 72 -2.51 9.46 -16.84
C ALA A 72 -1.14 8.74 -16.86
N PRO A 73 -0.83 7.89 -15.85
CA PRO A 73 0.41 7.13 -15.83
C PRO A 73 0.66 6.39 -17.14
N SER A 74 1.92 6.25 -17.52
CA SER A 74 2.31 5.39 -18.64
C SER A 74 2.04 3.91 -18.31
N ARG A 75 1.96 3.06 -19.35
CA ARG A 75 1.82 1.60 -19.18
C ARG A 75 2.90 1.01 -18.28
N GLN A 76 4.12 1.51 -18.38
CA GLN A 76 5.25 1.04 -17.58
C GLN A 76 5.11 1.46 -16.10
N GLU A 77 4.66 2.69 -15.83
CA GLU A 77 4.37 3.13 -14.46
C GLU A 77 3.23 2.34 -13.84
N TYR A 78 2.22 1.98 -14.63
CA TYR A 78 1.15 1.08 -14.18
C TYR A 78 1.68 -0.30 -13.79
N GLU A 79 2.46 -0.95 -14.66
CA GLU A 79 3.02 -2.28 -14.39
C GLU A 79 3.93 -2.28 -13.15
N CYS A 80 4.76 -1.24 -12.99
CA CYS A 80 5.59 -1.08 -11.80
C CYS A 80 4.74 -0.89 -10.53
N ALA A 81 3.66 -0.12 -10.59
CA ALA A 81 2.77 0.10 -9.44
C ALA A 81 2.01 -1.17 -9.04
N GLU A 82 1.55 -1.96 -10.02
CA GLU A 82 0.91 -3.26 -9.80
C GLU A 82 1.88 -4.25 -9.13
N GLN A 83 3.10 -4.39 -9.67
CA GLN A 83 4.12 -5.26 -9.10
C GLN A 83 4.49 -4.84 -7.66
N ALA A 84 4.60 -3.53 -7.42
CA ALA A 84 4.89 -3.02 -6.09
C ALA A 84 3.75 -3.30 -5.10
N ALA A 85 2.49 -3.13 -5.50
CA ALA A 85 1.34 -3.43 -4.65
C ALA A 85 1.24 -4.93 -4.32
N ALA A 86 1.45 -5.80 -5.31
CA ALA A 86 1.46 -7.24 -5.11
C ALA A 86 2.60 -7.68 -4.18
N GLY A 87 3.83 -7.22 -4.44
CA GLY A 87 4.97 -7.54 -3.59
C GLY A 87 4.83 -7.00 -2.16
N PHE A 88 4.20 -5.84 -1.99
CA PHE A 88 3.92 -5.29 -0.66
C PHE A 88 2.93 -6.15 0.11
N TYR A 89 1.87 -6.60 -0.56
CA TYR A 89 0.89 -7.51 0.03
C TYR A 89 1.52 -8.84 0.45
N GLU A 90 2.34 -9.45 -0.42
CA GLU A 90 3.08 -10.68 -0.10
C GLU A 90 4.03 -10.48 1.08
N PHE A 91 4.74 -9.34 1.12
CA PHE A 91 5.59 -9.00 2.25
C PHE A 91 4.79 -8.93 3.56
N VAL A 92 3.66 -8.21 3.58
CA VAL A 92 2.82 -8.15 4.78
C VAL A 92 2.35 -9.55 5.19
N CYS A 93 1.89 -10.37 4.25
CA CYS A 93 1.47 -11.74 4.53
C CYS A 93 2.61 -12.58 5.11
N SER A 94 3.85 -12.37 4.66
CA SER A 94 5.03 -13.07 5.19
C SER A 94 5.31 -12.77 6.66
N LEU A 95 4.89 -11.59 7.15
CA LEU A 95 5.04 -11.17 8.55
C LEU A 95 3.93 -11.71 9.46
N LEU A 96 2.83 -12.19 8.87
CA LEU A 96 1.71 -12.77 9.59
C LEU A 96 1.90 -14.29 9.74
N PRO A 97 1.54 -14.87 10.91
CA PRO A 97 1.57 -16.31 11.08
C PRO A 97 0.53 -17.01 10.18
N GLU A 98 0.77 -18.28 9.86
CA GLU A 98 0.02 -19.00 8.80
C GLU A 98 -1.48 -19.13 9.09
N ASP A 99 -1.86 -19.15 10.36
CA ASP A 99 -3.23 -19.28 10.86
C ASP A 99 -4.10 -18.03 10.67
N VAL A 100 -3.49 -16.88 10.35
CA VAL A 100 -4.18 -15.60 10.09
C VAL A 100 -4.02 -15.11 8.65
N ARG A 101 -3.37 -15.89 7.79
CA ARG A 101 -3.27 -15.57 6.35
C ARG A 101 -4.61 -15.87 5.67
N PRO A 102 -5.08 -15.02 4.74
CA PRO A 102 -6.26 -15.33 3.95
C PRO A 102 -5.98 -16.54 3.04
N ASP A 103 -6.96 -17.47 2.96
CA ASP A 103 -6.96 -18.53 1.96
C ASP A 103 -7.07 -17.88 0.57
N LEU A 104 -5.98 -17.96 -0.22
CA LEU A 104 -5.92 -17.43 -1.60
C LEU A 104 -6.61 -18.36 -2.60
#